data_AF-A0A957DBU3-F1
#
_entry.id   AF-A0A957DBU3-F1
#
_cell.length_a   1.000
_cell.length_b   1.000
_cell.length_c   1.000
_cell.angle_alpha   90.00
_cell.angle_beta   90.00
_cell.angle_gamma   90.00
#
_symmetry.space_group_name_H-M   'P 1'
#
loop_
_entity.id
_entity.type
_entity.pdbx_description
1 polymer ?
#
loop_
_entity_poly.entity_id
_entity_poly.type
_entity_poly.pdbx_seq_one_letter_code
_entity_poly.pdbx_strand_id
1 'polypeptide(L)'
;VAHSLAELADKMNALTGQSYVTTAALQESIAAYDAQIARGPTYHNDDQLRRLAHLRQYRGDRVRTCKFAPILDADAMPLVAIREFILSRKSLGGIQTDLHSRVLTPQQTPIPNLYAVGEAAGFGGGGSHGLRALEGTFLGTCVLTGRVAARHIAG
;
A
#
# COMPACT_ATOMS: atom_id res chain seq x y z
N VAL A 1 -21.59 -6.25 -1.99
CA VAL A 1 -22.09 -7.13 -0.91
C VAL A 1 -23.14 -8.06 -1.49
N ALA A 2 -23.13 -9.34 -1.13
CA ALA A 2 -24.03 -10.38 -1.66
C ALA A 2 -24.19 -11.56 -0.67
N HIS A 3 -25.27 -12.34 -0.82
CA HIS A 3 -25.54 -13.54 -0.02
C HIS A 3 -25.20 -14.86 -0.73
N SER A 4 -24.68 -14.81 -1.95
CA SER A 4 -24.17 -15.97 -2.67
C SER A 4 -23.01 -15.59 -3.60
N LEU A 5 -22.22 -16.57 -4.02
CA LEU A 5 -21.12 -16.35 -4.97
C LEU A 5 -21.60 -15.90 -6.34
N ALA A 6 -22.72 -16.44 -6.82
CA ALA A 6 -23.30 -16.05 -8.10
C ALA A 6 -23.72 -14.57 -8.06
N GLU A 7 -24.47 -14.18 -7.04
CA GLU A 7 -24.88 -12.78 -6.85
C GLU A 7 -23.68 -11.85 -6.68
N LEU A 8 -22.62 -12.30 -5.99
CA LEU A 8 -21.39 -11.52 -5.83
C LEU A 8 -20.69 -11.30 -7.17
N ALA A 9 -20.53 -12.35 -7.98
CA ALA A 9 -19.91 -12.28 -9.31
C ALA A 9 -20.68 -11.33 -10.24
N ASP A 10 -22.01 -11.44 -10.26
CA ASP A 10 -22.86 -10.57 -11.07
C ASP A 10 -22.71 -9.10 -10.66
N LYS A 11 -22.72 -8.82 -9.35
CA LYS A 11 -22.50 -7.46 -8.82
C LYS A 11 -21.10 -6.93 -9.14
N MET A 12 -20.07 -7.78 -9.06
CA MET A 12 -18.70 -7.39 -9.42
C MET A 12 -18.57 -7.03 -10.90
N ASN A 13 -19.14 -7.85 -11.79
CA ASN A 13 -19.13 -7.61 -13.23
C ASN A 13 -20.00 -6.41 -13.64
N ALA A 14 -21.13 -6.19 -12.97
CA ALA A 14 -21.96 -5.00 -13.18
C ALA A 14 -21.20 -3.71 -12.84
N LEU A 15 -20.34 -3.71 -11.81
CA LEU A 15 -19.51 -2.55 -11.45
C LEU A 15 -18.39 -2.25 -12.45
N THR A 16 -17.97 -3.21 -13.26
CA THR A 16 -16.91 -3.04 -14.28
C THR A 16 -17.47 -2.88 -15.69
N GLY A 17 -18.72 -3.28 -15.93
CA GLY A 17 -19.32 -3.39 -17.26
C GLY A 17 -18.70 -4.50 -18.10
N GLN A 18 -18.02 -5.47 -17.46
CA GLN A 18 -17.21 -6.50 -18.11
C GLN A 18 -17.33 -7.82 -17.34
N SER A 19 -17.25 -8.96 -18.04
CA SER A 19 -17.35 -10.30 -17.45
C SER A 19 -15.98 -10.84 -17.01
N TYR A 20 -15.28 -10.11 -16.15
CA TYR A 20 -13.94 -10.51 -15.68
C TYR A 20 -13.96 -11.65 -14.66
N VAL A 21 -15.06 -11.79 -13.92
CA VAL A 21 -15.16 -12.73 -12.81
C VAL A 21 -16.23 -13.77 -13.11
N THR A 22 -15.90 -15.05 -12.94
CA THR A 22 -16.87 -16.14 -13.07
C THR A 22 -17.16 -16.75 -11.70
N THR A 23 -18.40 -17.17 -11.49
CA THR A 23 -18.82 -17.85 -10.25
C THR A 23 -17.98 -19.10 -9.98
N ALA A 24 -17.67 -19.88 -11.02
CA ALA A 24 -16.86 -21.09 -10.91
C ALA A 24 -15.44 -20.79 -10.41
N ALA A 25 -14.78 -19.76 -10.95
CA ALA A 25 -13.43 -19.37 -10.52
C ALA A 25 -13.43 -18.83 -9.08
N LEU A 26 -14.45 -18.05 -8.69
CA LEU A 26 -14.61 -17.61 -7.30
C LEU A 26 -14.79 -18.81 -6.36
N GLN A 27 -15.65 -19.76 -6.73
CA GLN A 27 -15.92 -20.94 -5.92
C GLN A 27 -14.67 -21.81 -5.75
N GLU A 28 -13.92 -22.06 -6.82
CA GLU A 28 -12.67 -22.82 -6.76
C GLU A 28 -11.63 -22.14 -5.85
N SER A 29 -11.43 -20.82 -6.04
CA SER A 29 -10.45 -20.04 -5.26
C SER A 29 -10.79 -20.02 -3.77
N ILE A 30 -12.08 -19.82 -3.44
CA ILE A 30 -12.54 -19.73 -2.06
C ILE A 30 -12.56 -21.12 -1.41
N ALA A 31 -13.02 -22.16 -2.12
CA ALA A 31 -13.02 -23.52 -1.59
C ALA A 31 -11.60 -24.02 -1.26
N ALA A 32 -10.61 -23.65 -2.08
CA ALA A 32 -9.21 -23.98 -1.81
C ALA A 32 -8.71 -23.31 -0.51
N TYR A 33 -9.05 -22.04 -0.27
CA TYR A 33 -8.71 -21.33 0.96
C TYR A 33 -9.44 -21.92 2.18
N ASP A 34 -10.76 -22.11 2.10
CA ASP A 34 -11.57 -22.65 3.19
C ASP A 34 -11.13 -24.07 3.58
N ALA A 35 -10.74 -24.89 2.60
CA ALA A 35 -10.19 -26.22 2.85
C ALA A 35 -8.85 -26.17 3.62
N GLN A 36 -7.98 -25.19 3.38
CA GLN A 36 -6.76 -25.03 4.18
C GLN A 36 -7.07 -24.59 5.60
N ILE A 37 -8.01 -23.65 5.78
CA ILE A 37 -8.49 -23.24 7.10
C ILE A 37 -9.03 -24.45 7.89
N ALA A 38 -9.83 -25.30 7.25
CA ALA A 38 -10.45 -26.47 7.87
C ALA A 38 -9.43 -27.51 8.36
N ARG A 39 -8.23 -27.60 7.75
CA ARG A 39 -7.16 -28.47 8.23
C ARG A 39 -6.59 -28.02 9.58
N GLY A 40 -6.74 -26.74 9.91
CA GLY A 40 -6.32 -26.15 11.17
C GLY A 40 -4.91 -25.55 11.17
N PRO A 41 -4.58 -24.74 12.19
CA PRO A 41 -3.41 -23.85 12.17
C PRO A 41 -2.06 -24.54 11.94
N THR A 42 -1.91 -25.78 12.41
CA THR A 42 -0.70 -26.59 12.22
C THR A 42 -0.37 -26.83 10.74
N TYR A 43 -1.39 -26.81 9.87
CA TYR A 43 -1.27 -27.13 8.45
C TYR A 43 -1.43 -25.91 7.54
N HIS A 44 -1.49 -24.69 8.09
CA HIS A 44 -1.54 -23.43 7.35
C HIS A 44 -0.19 -23.16 6.66
N ASN A 45 0.06 -23.82 5.53
CA ASN A 45 1.36 -23.80 4.85
C ASN A 45 1.34 -23.09 3.48
N ASP A 46 0.19 -22.60 3.01
CA ASP A 46 0.16 -21.73 1.83
C ASP A 46 0.68 -20.31 2.16
N ASP A 47 1.10 -19.58 1.12
CA ASP A 47 1.72 -18.27 1.30
C ASP A 47 0.79 -17.24 1.94
N GLN A 48 -0.52 -17.31 1.67
CA GLN A 48 -1.50 -16.35 2.18
C GLN A 48 -1.66 -16.51 3.69
N LEU A 49 -1.88 -17.75 4.15
CA LEU A 49 -2.05 -18.03 5.58
C LEU A 49 -0.76 -17.78 6.38
N ARG A 50 0.42 -18.09 5.83
CA ARG A 50 1.71 -17.76 6.46
C ARG A 50 1.89 -16.26 6.64
N ARG A 51 1.54 -15.45 5.64
CA ARG A 51 1.60 -13.98 5.73
C ARG A 51 0.63 -13.44 6.77
N LEU A 52 -0.61 -13.94 6.81
CA LEU A 52 -1.58 -13.59 7.83
C LEU A 52 -1.07 -13.97 9.23
N ALA A 53 -0.50 -15.17 9.40
CA ALA A 53 0.09 -15.60 10.67
C ALA A 53 1.21 -14.65 11.12
N HIS A 54 2.12 -14.31 10.20
CA HIS A 54 3.23 -13.40 10.47
C HIS A 54 2.76 -11.99 10.85
N LEU A 55 1.85 -11.39 10.07
CA LEU A 55 1.29 -10.06 10.38
C LEU A 55 0.63 -10.04 11.77
N ARG A 56 -0.07 -11.12 12.13
CA ARG A 56 -0.73 -11.23 13.43
C ARG A 56 0.25 -11.39 14.61
N GLN A 57 1.54 -11.64 14.39
CA GLN A 57 2.55 -11.65 15.46
C GLN A 57 2.81 -10.22 15.98
N TYR A 58 2.68 -9.21 15.12
CA TYR A 58 2.84 -7.82 15.53
C TYR A 58 1.55 -7.29 16.18
N ARG A 59 1.65 -6.74 17.40
CA ARG A 59 0.47 -6.31 18.19
C ARG A 59 -0.39 -5.26 17.47
N GLY A 60 0.24 -4.32 16.76
CA GLY A 60 -0.45 -3.27 16.03
C GLY A 60 -1.23 -3.78 14.82
N ASP A 61 -0.75 -4.85 14.18
CA ASP A 61 -1.41 -5.44 13.02
C ASP A 61 -2.47 -6.46 13.45
N ARG A 62 -2.21 -7.22 14.51
CA ARG A 62 -3.13 -8.22 15.04
C ARG A 62 -4.54 -7.70 15.32
N VAL A 63 -4.67 -6.44 15.74
CA VAL A 63 -5.97 -5.80 16.04
C VAL A 63 -6.79 -5.43 14.80
N ARG A 64 -6.12 -5.26 13.63
CA ARG A 64 -6.73 -4.86 12.36
C ARG A 64 -6.75 -5.97 11.31
N THR A 65 -6.04 -7.07 11.54
CA THR A 65 -6.05 -8.26 10.68
C THR A 65 -7.12 -9.25 11.15
N CYS A 66 -7.92 -9.76 10.22
CA CYS A 66 -8.93 -10.79 10.54
C CYS A 66 -8.30 -12.04 11.18
N LYS A 67 -9.08 -12.74 12.00
CA LYS A 67 -8.70 -14.08 12.47
C LYS A 67 -8.84 -15.07 11.31
N PHE A 68 -8.20 -16.23 11.43
CA PHE A 68 -8.39 -17.33 10.50
C PHE A 68 -9.84 -17.82 10.59
N ALA A 69 -10.58 -17.65 9.50
CA ALA A 69 -11.97 -18.06 9.36
C ALA A 69 -12.24 -18.44 7.90
N PRO A 70 -13.14 -19.40 7.64
CA PRO A 70 -13.63 -19.67 6.29
C PRO A 70 -14.36 -18.44 5.73
N ILE A 71 -14.26 -18.21 4.43
CA ILE A 71 -14.95 -17.14 3.71
C ILE A 71 -16.42 -17.49 3.52
N LEU A 72 -16.75 -18.77 3.29
CA LEU A 72 -18.14 -19.25 3.10
C LEU A 72 -18.80 -19.74 4.39
N ASP A 73 -18.30 -19.31 5.55
CA ASP A 73 -18.98 -19.57 6.82
C ASP A 73 -20.36 -18.89 6.82
N ALA A 74 -21.42 -19.69 7.02
CA ALA A 74 -22.80 -19.23 7.01
C ALA A 74 -23.05 -18.16 8.09
N ASP A 75 -22.35 -18.24 9.22
CA ASP A 75 -22.47 -17.30 10.33
C ASP A 75 -21.69 -15.99 10.08
N ALA A 76 -20.82 -15.96 9.06
CA ALA A 76 -19.98 -14.82 8.70
C ALA A 76 -20.52 -13.99 7.51
N MET A 77 -21.67 -14.37 6.96
CA MET A 77 -22.32 -13.66 5.85
C MET A 77 -22.73 -12.23 6.25
N PRO A 78 -22.80 -11.29 5.29
CA PRO A 78 -22.70 -11.45 3.84
C PRO A 78 -21.28 -11.39 3.26
N LEU A 79 -21.13 -11.83 2.01
CA LEU A 79 -19.89 -11.67 1.25
C LEU A 79 -19.68 -10.23 0.79
N VAL A 80 -18.44 -9.76 0.88
CA VAL A 80 -18.04 -8.42 0.44
C VAL A 80 -16.88 -8.54 -0.55
N ALA A 81 -17.05 -7.91 -1.72
CA ALA A 81 -15.97 -7.69 -2.68
C ALA A 81 -15.71 -6.19 -2.78
N ILE A 82 -14.44 -5.80 -2.77
CA ILE A 82 -13.99 -4.41 -2.90
C ILE A 82 -13.23 -4.30 -4.22
N ARG A 83 -13.65 -3.38 -5.08
CA ARG A 83 -12.92 -3.08 -6.31
C ARG A 83 -11.73 -2.19 -5.96
N GLU A 84 -10.54 -2.75 -6.09
CA GLU A 84 -9.29 -2.02 -5.87
C GLU A 84 -8.74 -1.44 -7.17
N PHE A 85 -8.03 -0.32 -7.06
CA PHE A 85 -7.32 0.31 -8.17
C PHE A 85 -5.90 0.63 -7.75
N ILE A 86 -4.96 0.51 -8.68
CA ILE A 86 -3.60 1.00 -8.46
C ILE A 86 -3.66 2.52 -8.49
N LEU A 87 -3.36 3.14 -7.35
CA LEU A 87 -3.29 4.58 -7.21
C LEU A 87 -1.84 4.99 -6.90
N SER A 88 -1.26 5.88 -7.71
CA SER A 88 -0.03 6.56 -7.32
C SER A 88 -0.38 7.56 -6.22
N ARG A 89 0.16 7.36 -5.01
CA ARG A 89 -0.12 8.20 -3.83
C ARG A 89 0.98 9.21 -3.51
N LYS A 90 2.19 9.02 -4.05
CA LYS A 90 3.39 9.84 -3.79
C LYS A 90 4.29 9.83 -5.01
N SER A 91 4.94 10.95 -5.30
CA SER A 91 6.05 11.02 -6.24
C SER A 91 7.38 11.01 -5.48
N LEU A 92 8.21 9.99 -5.70
CA LEU A 92 9.56 9.91 -5.11
C LEU A 92 10.62 10.65 -5.93
N GLY A 93 10.33 10.90 -7.21
CA GLY A 93 11.11 11.82 -8.03
C GLY A 93 10.88 13.27 -7.60
N GLY A 94 11.75 14.16 -8.05
CA GLY A 94 11.63 15.57 -7.77
C GLY A 94 12.85 16.35 -8.24
N ILE A 95 12.88 17.62 -7.84
CA ILE A 95 13.97 18.54 -8.11
C ILE A 95 15.19 18.10 -7.29
N GLN A 96 16.33 17.92 -7.95
CA GLN A 96 17.58 17.56 -7.29
C GLN A 96 18.07 18.74 -6.43
N THR A 97 18.47 18.46 -5.19
CA THR A 97 19.00 19.45 -4.27
C THR A 97 20.27 18.97 -3.58
N ASP A 98 21.07 19.91 -3.08
CA ASP A 98 22.16 19.59 -2.14
C ASP A 98 21.70 19.51 -0.69
N LEU A 99 22.65 19.36 0.25
CA LEU A 99 22.42 19.28 1.69
C LEU A 99 21.91 20.59 2.31
N HIS A 100 21.89 21.70 1.56
CA HIS A 100 21.29 22.96 1.97
C HIS A 100 19.93 23.20 1.28
N SER A 101 19.39 22.18 0.62
CA SER A 101 18.14 22.23 -0.14
C SER A 101 18.14 23.22 -1.31
N ARG A 102 19.32 23.61 -1.80
CA ARG A 102 19.45 24.43 -3.01
C ARG A 102 19.23 23.56 -4.23
N VAL A 103 18.50 24.07 -5.21
CA VAL A 103 18.26 23.37 -6.48
C VAL A 103 19.55 23.26 -7.26
N LEU A 104 19.83 22.07 -7.81
CA LEU A 104 21.01 21.79 -8.61
C LEU A 104 20.69 21.79 -10.11
N THR A 105 21.63 22.31 -10.89
CA THR A 105 21.68 22.10 -12.34
C THR A 105 22.04 20.65 -12.67
N PRO A 106 21.90 20.20 -13.94
CA PRO A 106 22.42 18.90 -14.37
C PRO A 106 23.92 18.70 -14.09
N GLN A 107 24.71 19.78 -14.05
CA GLN A 107 26.15 19.77 -13.73
C GLN A 107 26.43 19.77 -12.22
N GLN A 108 25.42 19.54 -11.36
CA GLN A 108 25.52 19.53 -9.90
C GLN A 108 25.97 20.87 -9.30
N THR A 109 25.69 21.98 -9.99
CA THR A 109 25.96 23.33 -9.46
C THR A 109 24.68 23.96 -8.89
N PRO A 110 24.73 24.63 -7.73
CA PRO A 110 23.55 25.29 -7.17
C PRO A 110 23.06 26.45 -8.03
N ILE A 111 21.75 26.53 -8.25
CA ILE A 111 21.10 27.69 -8.85
C ILE A 111 20.93 28.76 -7.75
N PRO A 112 21.46 29.98 -7.93
CA PRO A 112 21.37 31.03 -6.90
C PRO A 112 19.93 31.33 -6.50
N ASN A 113 19.69 31.40 -5.19
CA ASN A 113 18.41 31.76 -4.57
C ASN A 113 17.22 30.84 -4.91
N LEU A 114 17.46 29.65 -5.45
CA LEU A 114 16.43 28.67 -5.75
C LEU A 114 16.55 27.44 -4.84
N TYR A 115 15.45 27.12 -4.15
CA TYR A 115 15.39 26.02 -3.18
C TYR A 115 14.18 25.13 -3.48
N ALA A 116 14.29 23.85 -3.14
CA ALA A 116 13.18 22.91 -3.21
C ALA A 116 13.18 22.00 -1.98
N VAL A 117 11.99 21.73 -1.44
CA VAL A 117 11.79 20.90 -0.26
C VAL A 117 10.50 20.08 -0.40
N GLY A 118 10.31 19.11 0.49
CA GLY A 118 9.11 18.29 0.51
C GLY A 118 8.88 17.51 -0.78
N GLU A 119 7.62 17.28 -1.17
CA GLU A 119 7.28 16.46 -2.35
C GLU A 119 7.89 16.99 -3.65
N ALA A 120 8.03 18.32 -3.80
CA ALA A 120 8.70 18.91 -4.96
C ALA A 120 10.15 18.43 -5.13
N ALA A 121 10.80 18.04 -4.02
CA ALA A 121 12.14 17.49 -3.99
C ALA A 121 12.12 15.98 -3.64
N GLY A 122 11.02 15.28 -3.96
CA GLY A 122 10.87 13.85 -3.71
C GLY A 122 10.71 13.49 -2.24
N PHE A 123 10.07 14.34 -1.44
CA PHE A 123 9.89 14.21 0.01
C PHE A 123 11.21 14.15 0.78
N GLY A 124 12.15 15.05 0.51
CA GLY A 124 13.38 15.09 1.31
C GLY A 124 14.64 15.54 0.58
N GLY A 125 14.51 15.96 -0.69
CA GLY A 125 15.62 16.47 -1.47
C GLY A 125 16.62 15.38 -1.86
N GLY A 126 17.38 15.68 -2.92
CA GLY A 126 18.59 14.94 -3.27
C GLY A 126 18.45 13.42 -3.46
N GLY A 127 17.26 12.90 -3.77
CA GLY A 127 17.04 11.45 -3.91
C GLY A 127 17.01 10.68 -2.59
N SER A 128 16.72 11.33 -1.46
CA SER A 128 16.70 10.73 -0.11
C SER A 128 15.91 9.43 0.04
N HIS A 129 14.84 9.22 -0.73
CA HIS A 129 14.08 7.97 -0.75
C HIS A 129 14.43 7.03 -1.91
N GLY A 130 15.29 7.45 -2.84
CA GLY A 130 15.66 6.69 -4.04
C GLY A 130 14.44 6.14 -4.79
N LEU A 131 14.44 4.83 -5.06
CA LEU A 131 13.36 4.14 -5.77
C LEU A 131 12.17 3.77 -4.86
N ARG A 132 12.39 3.63 -3.56
CA ARG A 132 11.40 3.12 -2.60
C ARG A 132 11.57 3.80 -1.25
N ALA A 133 10.54 4.49 -0.82
CA ALA A 133 10.51 5.11 0.50
C ALA A 133 10.06 4.11 1.58
N LEU A 134 10.56 4.32 2.80
CA LEU A 134 10.06 3.66 3.99
C LEU A 134 8.75 4.32 4.45
N GLU A 135 7.82 3.54 5.00
CA GLU A 135 6.59 4.08 5.55
C GLU A 135 6.89 5.04 6.73
N GLY A 136 6.17 6.16 6.78
CA GLY A 136 6.30 7.16 7.86
C GLY A 136 7.42 8.19 7.69
N THR A 137 8.32 8.07 6.72
CA THR A 137 9.48 8.98 6.60
C THR A 137 9.19 10.30 5.87
N PHE A 138 8.13 10.33 5.06
CA PHE A 138 7.80 11.46 4.18
C PHE A 138 7.62 12.79 4.90
N LEU A 139 6.80 12.84 5.95
CA LEU A 139 6.55 14.10 6.67
C LEU A 139 7.81 14.59 7.39
N GLY A 140 8.53 13.68 8.06
CA GLY A 140 9.75 14.02 8.79
C GLY A 140 10.83 14.63 7.89
N THR A 141 10.99 14.07 6.69
CA THR A 141 11.94 14.55 5.67
C THR A 141 11.52 15.89 5.06
N CYS A 142 10.21 16.13 4.85
CA CYS A 142 9.70 17.46 4.49
C CYS A 142 10.04 18.52 5.55
N VAL A 143 9.79 18.23 6.83
CA VAL A 143 10.05 19.16 7.94
C VAL A 143 11.55 19.42 8.08
N LEU A 144 12.38 18.37 7.97
CA LEU A 144 13.83 18.49 8.07
C LEU A 144 14.39 19.39 6.95
N THR A 145 14.05 19.10 5.69
CA THR A 145 14.54 19.87 4.54
C THR A 145 14.01 21.30 4.53
N GLY A 146 12.74 21.51 4.91
CA GLY A 146 12.19 22.85 5.11
C GLY A 146 13.00 23.67 6.11
N ARG A 147 13.37 23.08 7.25
CA ARG A 147 14.21 23.74 8.26
C ARG A 147 15.62 24.03 7.78
N VAL A 148 16.22 23.11 7.02
CA VAL A 148 17.57 23.27 6.46
C VAL A 148 17.60 24.40 5.43
N ALA A 149 16.63 24.43 4.51
CA ALA A 149 16.47 25.51 3.54
C ALA A 149 16.33 26.86 4.23
N ALA A 150 15.43 26.97 5.21
CA ALA A 150 15.18 28.21 5.94
C ALA A 150 16.43 28.73 6.67
N ARG A 151 17.21 27.83 7.30
CA ARG A 151 18.49 28.19 7.94
C ARG A 151 19.50 28.73 6.92
N HIS A 152 19.66 28.06 5.79
CA HIS A 152 20.60 28.53 4.76
C HIS A 152 20.17 29.88 4.14
N ILE A 153 18.86 30.12 4.00
CA ILE A 153 18.32 31.39 3.51
C ILE A 153 18.59 32.53 4.50
N ALA A 154 18.47 32.26 5.81
CA ALA A 154 18.63 33.27 6.85
C ALA A 154 20.09 33.66 7.14
N GLY A 155 21.05 32.82 6.78
CA GLY A 155 22.47 32.96 7.15
C GLY A 155 22.79 32.43 8.53
#